data_AF-A0A533BBL5-F1
#
_entry.id   AF-A0A533BBL5-F1
#
_cell.length_a   1.000
_cell.length_b   1.000
_cell.length_c   1.000
_cell.angle_alpha   90.00
_cell.angle_beta   90.00
_cell.angle_gamma   90.00
#
_symmetry.space_group_name_H-M   'P 1'
#
loop_
_entity.id
_entity.type
_entity.pdbx_description
1 polymer ?
#
loop_
_entity_poly.entity_id
_entity_poly.type
_entity_poly.pdbx_seq_one_letter_code
_entity_poly.pdbx_strand_id
1 'polypeptide(L)'
;MTVYDGRNQKSPTRQRYDGLAALVIEVGNEVAKSMEQIRAEVAGRIDTNEGALTPVMNELTDKRVLYEERGKYFTLAIPENPYL
;
A
#
# COMPACT_ATOMS: atom_id res chain seq x y z
N MET A 1 -2.60 -7.50 -6.89
CA MET A 1 -3.31 -6.21 -7.03
C MET A 1 -2.65 -5.37 -8.12
N THR A 2 -3.41 -4.66 -8.95
CA THR A 2 -2.83 -3.73 -9.94
C THR A 2 -3.10 -2.31 -9.49
N VAL A 3 -2.03 -1.51 -9.43
CA VAL A 3 -2.08 -0.11 -9.01
C VAL A 3 -1.78 0.77 -10.22
N TYR A 4 -2.65 1.76 -10.46
CA TYR A 4 -2.52 2.69 -11.57
C TYR A 4 -2.13 4.07 -11.06
N ASP A 5 -0.85 4.43 -11.20
CA ASP A 5 -0.38 5.77 -10.90
C ASP A 5 -0.62 6.70 -12.08
N GLY A 6 -1.65 7.53 -11.97
CA GLY A 6 -1.99 8.57 -12.96
C GLY A 6 -1.36 9.93 -12.68
N ARG A 7 -0.49 10.07 -11.67
CA ARG A 7 0.04 11.38 -11.25
C ARG A 7 0.92 12.02 -12.32
N ASN A 8 1.61 11.21 -13.11
CA ASN A 8 2.26 11.67 -14.33
C ASN A 8 1.34 11.47 -15.54
N GLN A 9 0.60 12.52 -15.92
CA GLN A 9 -0.33 12.49 -17.06
C GLN A 9 0.35 12.16 -18.40
N LYS A 10 1.66 12.39 -18.54
CA LYS A 10 2.43 12.08 -19.77
C LYS A 10 2.99 10.65 -19.78
N SER A 11 3.07 10.01 -18.62
CA SER A 11 3.61 8.65 -18.48
C SER A 11 2.96 7.98 -17.27
N PRO A 12 1.67 7.61 -17.36
CA PRO A 12 1.01 6.89 -16.30
C PRO A 12 1.68 5.54 -16.11
N THR A 13 1.91 5.15 -14.85
CA THR A 13 2.55 3.87 -14.53
C THR A 13 1.53 2.88 -14.00
N ARG A 14 1.50 1.69 -14.62
CA ARG A 14 0.68 0.58 -14.15
C ARG A 14 1.62 -0.46 -13.55
N GLN A 15 1.54 -0.67 -12.24
CA GLN A 15 2.37 -1.63 -11.56
C GLN A 15 1.51 -2.72 -10.92
N ARG A 16 1.88 -3.97 -11.20
CA ARG A 16 1.32 -5.12 -10.52
C ARG A 16 2.12 -5.40 -9.26
N TYR A 17 1.42 -5.54 -8.15
CA TYR A 17 1.94 -5.99 -6.88
C TYR A 17 1.34 -7.35 -6.57
N ASP A 18 2.17 -8.24 -6.02
CA ASP A 18 1.79 -9.60 -5.61
C ASP A 18 2.28 -9.85 -4.18
N GLY A 19 1.76 -10.91 -3.54
CA GLY A 19 2.15 -11.29 -2.17
C GLY A 19 1.88 -10.20 -1.12
N LEU A 20 2.83 -10.02 -0.21
CA LEU A 20 2.71 -9.10 0.93
C LEU A 20 2.45 -7.65 0.52
N ALA A 21 3.09 -7.16 -0.55
CA ALA A 21 2.88 -5.80 -1.03
C ALA A 21 1.44 -5.59 -1.53
N ALA A 22 0.88 -6.58 -2.25
CA ALA A 22 -0.52 -6.52 -2.69
C ALA A 22 -1.48 -6.44 -1.51
N LEU A 23 -1.20 -7.22 -0.46
CA LEU A 23 -2.05 -7.26 0.73
C LEU A 23 -1.99 -5.95 1.52
N VAL A 24 -0.80 -5.36 1.69
CA VAL A 24 -0.64 -4.06 2.34
C VAL A 24 -1.41 -2.98 1.59
N ILE A 25 -1.34 -2.98 0.27
CA ILE A 25 -2.09 -2.04 -0.60
C ILE A 25 -3.59 -2.22 -0.41
N GLU A 26 -4.08 -3.46 -0.39
CA GLU A 26 -5.50 -3.77 -0.18
C GLU A 26 -5.99 -3.27 1.18
N VAL A 27 -5.25 -3.57 2.26
CA VAL A 27 -5.57 -3.13 3.62
C VAL A 27 -5.54 -1.60 3.75
N GLY A 28 -4.61 -0.92 3.06
CA GLY A 28 -4.52 0.54 3.04
C GLY A 28 -5.52 1.25 2.11
N ASN A 29 -6.27 0.51 1.29
CA ASN A 29 -7.23 1.07 0.33
C ASN A 29 -8.55 1.49 1.00
N GLU A 30 -9.00 0.76 2.02
CA GLU A 30 -10.31 1.00 2.64
C GLU A 30 -10.33 2.25 3.53
N VAL A 31 -9.30 2.43 4.37
CA VAL A 31 -9.21 3.54 5.32
C VAL A 31 -7.75 3.78 5.70
N ALA A 32 -7.44 5.01 6.11
CA ALA A 32 -6.16 5.34 6.73
C ALA A 32 -5.90 4.43 7.94
N LYS A 33 -4.77 3.70 7.93
CA LYS A 33 -4.39 2.79 9.01
C LYS A 33 -2.97 3.06 9.49
N SER A 34 -2.71 2.89 10.78
CA SER A 34 -1.36 2.94 11.31
C SER A 34 -0.55 1.69 10.91
N MET A 35 0.78 1.76 11.02
CA MET A 35 1.65 0.61 10.77
C MET A 35 1.28 -0.60 11.65
N GLU A 36 0.89 -0.36 12.90
CA GLU A 36 0.46 -1.40 13.83
C GLU A 36 -0.85 -2.05 13.40
N GLN A 37 -1.81 -1.27 12.89
CA GLN A 37 -3.07 -1.80 12.37
C GLN A 37 -2.86 -2.62 11.09
N ILE A 38 -2.01 -2.13 10.17
CA ILE A 38 -1.64 -2.88 8.97
C ILE A 38 -0.95 -4.18 9.35
N ARG A 39 -0.02 -4.16 10.32
CA ARG A 39 0.66 -5.35 10.83
C ARG A 39 -0.32 -6.37 11.39
N ALA A 40 -1.26 -5.94 12.22
CA ALA A 40 -2.26 -6.83 12.82
C ALA A 40 -3.15 -7.49 11.76
N GLU A 41 -3.60 -6.74 10.75
CA GLU A 41 -4.42 -7.29 9.68
C GLU A 41 -3.65 -8.23 8.74
N VAL A 42 -2.41 -7.88 8.41
CA VAL A 42 -1.55 -8.73 7.57
C VAL A 42 -1.25 -10.05 8.30
N ALA A 43 -0.88 -9.99 9.58
CA ALA A 43 -0.60 -11.17 10.39
C ALA A 43 -1.81 -12.10 10.53
N GLY A 44 -3.04 -11.55 10.50
CA GLY A 44 -4.27 -12.34 10.51
C GLY A 44 -4.59 -13.05 9.19
N ARG A 45 -3.95 -12.66 8.08
CA ARG A 45 -4.24 -13.18 6.74
C ARG A 45 -3.12 -14.05 6.17
N ILE A 46 -1.87 -13.80 6.54
CA ILE A 46 -0.70 -14.55 6.09
C ILE A 46 0.34 -14.66 7.22
N ASP A 47 0.99 -15.82 7.32
CA ASP A 47 2.10 -16.04 8.24
C ASP A 47 3.32 -15.27 7.72
N THR A 48 3.46 -14.03 8.19
CA THR A 48 4.49 -13.09 7.75
C THR A 48 5.47 -12.86 8.87
N ASN A 49 6.75 -13.10 8.62
CA ASN A 49 7.80 -12.71 9.54
C ASN A 49 7.80 -11.18 9.69
N GLU A 50 7.74 -10.66 10.91
CA GLU A 50 7.56 -9.24 11.20
C GLU A 50 8.64 -8.36 10.55
N GLY A 51 9.84 -8.92 10.35
CA GLY A 51 10.93 -8.25 9.64
C GLY A 51 10.70 -8.02 8.15
N ALA A 52 9.73 -8.70 7.52
CA ALA A 52 9.41 -8.56 6.09
C ALA A 52 8.40 -7.43 5.80
N LEU A 53 7.63 -6.99 6.79
CA LEU A 53 6.60 -5.96 6.59
C LEU A 53 7.21 -4.56 6.45
N THR A 54 8.13 -4.19 7.33
CA THR A 54 8.82 -2.88 7.31
C THR A 54 9.47 -2.55 5.96
N PRO A 55 10.29 -3.43 5.34
CA PRO A 55 10.89 -3.12 4.04
C PRO A 55 9.84 -2.94 2.94
N VAL A 56 8.73 -3.70 2.97
CA VAL A 56 7.63 -3.53 2.01
C VAL A 56 6.92 -2.19 2.22
N MET A 57 6.64 -1.80 3.45
CA MET A 57 6.04 -0.50 3.78
C MET A 57 6.93 0.66 3.29
N ASN A 58 8.24 0.57 3.52
CA ASN A 58 9.20 1.56 3.07
C ASN A 58 9.25 1.64 1.54
N GLU A 59 9.30 0.50 0.84
CA GLU A 59 9.28 0.47 -0.62
C GLU A 59 8.00 1.12 -1.19
N LEU A 60 6.84 0.79 -0.63
CA LEU A 60 5.57 1.35 -1.09
C LEU A 60 5.46 2.84 -0.81
N THR A 61 6.07 3.33 0.26
CA THR A 61 6.13 4.76 0.60
C THR A 61 7.11 5.51 -0.32
N ASP A 62 8.27 4.93 -0.61
CA ASP A 62 9.26 5.48 -1.54
C ASP A 62 8.71 5.59 -2.98
N LYS A 63 8.01 4.53 -3.44
CA LYS A 63 7.25 4.54 -4.69
C LYS A 63 6.03 5.45 -4.66
N ARG A 64 5.77 6.12 -3.52
CA ARG A 64 4.62 6.97 -3.25
C ARG A 64 3.30 6.28 -3.56
N VAL A 65 3.20 4.97 -3.35
CA VAL A 65 1.96 4.18 -3.44
C VAL A 65 1.17 4.34 -2.16
N LEU A 66 1.87 4.33 -1.02
CA LEU A 66 1.33 4.74 0.26
C LEU A 66 1.73 6.18 0.55
N TYR A 67 0.80 6.96 1.07
CA TYR A 67 1.06 8.27 1.63
C TYR A 67 1.07 8.17 3.14
N GLU A 68 2.18 8.59 3.74
CA GLU A 68 2.29 8.69 5.20
C GLU A 68 1.74 10.05 5.64
N GLU A 69 0.57 10.04 6.27
CA GLU A 69 -0.01 11.22 6.87
C GLU A 69 0.52 11.41 8.31
N ARG A 70 1.29 12.49 8.50
CA ARG A 70 1.81 12.95 9.80
C ARG A 70 2.63 11.91 10.56
N GLY A 71 3.30 10.98 9.86
CA GLY A 71 4.15 9.96 10.48
C GLY A 71 3.38 8.87 11.23
N LYS A 72 2.06 8.76 11.02
CA LYS A 72 1.19 7.95 11.89
C LYS A 72 0.19 7.08 11.16
N TYR A 73 -0.29 7.53 10.01
CA TYR A 73 -1.29 6.80 9.22
C TYR A 73 -0.83 6.67 7.78
N PHE A 74 -1.09 5.52 7.19
CA PHE A 74 -0.82 5.24 5.80
C PHE A 74 -2.16 5.13 5.06
N THR A 75 -2.28 5.86 3.97
CA THR A 75 -3.40 5.78 3.02
C THR A 75 -2.88 5.46 1.64
N LEU A 76 -3.72 4.88 0.79
CA LEU A 76 -3.37 4.77 -0.62
C LEU A 76 -3.25 6.17 -1.24
N ALA A 77 -2.07 6.48 -1.80
CA ALA A 77 -1.77 7.77 -2.43
C ALA A 77 -2.30 7.87 -3.87
N ILE A 78 -2.97 6.83 -4.34
CA ILE A 78 -3.39 6.68 -5.72
C ILE A 78 -4.91 6.79 -5.76
N PRO A 79 -5.47 7.70 -6.57
CA PRO A 79 -6.91 7.90 -6.61
C PRO A 79 -7.59 6.57 -6.96
N GLU A 80 -8.64 6.22 -6.22
CA GLU A 80 -9.56 5.16 -6.61
C GLU A 80 -9.88 5.36 -8.09
N ASN A 81 -9.59 4.36 -8.92
CA ASN A 81 -10.17 4.34 -10.24
C ASN A 81 -11.60 3.79 -10.04
N PRO A 82 -12.65 4.62 -10.12
CA PRO A 82 -14.00 4.20 -9.76
C PRO A 82 -14.68 3.30 -10.82
N TYR A 83 -13.91 2.77 -11.77
CA TYR A 83 -14.40 2.08 -12.97
C TYR A 83 -13.63 0.79 -13.28
N LEU A 84 -13.39 -0.07 -12.28
CA LEU A 84 -13.11 -1.50 -12.50
C LEU A 84 -14.28 -2.35 -12.01
#